data_AF-A0A820JD99-F1
#
_entry.id   AF-A0A820JD99-F1
#
_cell.length_a   1.000
_cell.length_b   1.000
_cell.length_c   1.000
_cell.angle_alpha   90.00
_cell.angle_beta   90.00
_cell.angle_gamma   90.00
#
_symmetry.space_group_name_H-M   'P 1'
#
loop_
_entity.id
_entity.type
_entity.pdbx_description
1 polymer ?
#
loop_
_entity_poly.entity_id
_entity_poly.type
_entity_poly.pdbx_seq_one_letter_code
_entity_poly.pdbx_strand_id
1 'polypeptide(L)'
;RWIKTFNFGLNITYFSIFDFRTDGSAIFQSLESLCQLSKDYAIQSIDSFNKDLFISQEVLKESIFQSQTNVITHQFQLSSPIEFSSELKLIQKMIVGNRFLSALQTDYMQ
;
A
#
# COMPACT_ATOMS: atom_id res chain seq x y z
N ARG A 1 1.15 -24.57 2.75
CA ARG A 1 2.26 -25.50 2.39
C ARG A 1 2.93 -25.94 3.69
N TRP A 2 2.24 -26.76 4.49
CA TRP A 2 2.52 -27.05 5.91
C TRP A 2 3.35 -28.32 6.12
N ILE A 3 4.34 -28.57 5.26
CA ILE A 3 5.15 -29.79 5.37
C ILE A 3 6.60 -29.39 5.27
N LYS A 4 7.25 -29.24 6.43
CA LYS A 4 8.67 -29.57 6.70
C LYS A 4 9.07 -29.21 8.13
N THR A 5 8.45 -29.86 9.13
CA THR A 5 9.02 -29.84 10.49
C THR A 5 8.69 -31.10 11.27
N PHE A 6 8.98 -32.26 10.67
CA PHE A 6 9.16 -33.50 11.42
C PHE A 6 10.35 -34.23 10.80
N ASN A 7 11.55 -33.95 11.31
CA ASN A 7 12.70 -34.82 11.08
C ASN A 7 13.56 -34.82 12.35
N PHE A 8 13.36 -35.88 13.14
CA PHE A 8 14.18 -36.24 14.29
C PHE A 8 15.48 -36.84 13.75
N GLY A 9 16.61 -36.15 13.95
CA GLY A 9 17.93 -36.72 13.71
C GLY A 9 18.94 -35.75 13.10
N LEU A 10 19.87 -35.32 13.95
CA LEU A 10 21.22 -34.82 13.63
C LEU A 10 21.33 -33.41 13.00
N ASN A 11 21.81 -32.47 13.84
CA ASN A 11 22.44 -31.19 13.52
C ASN A 11 21.62 -30.22 12.64
N ILE A 12 20.45 -29.83 13.14
CA ILE A 12 19.63 -28.81 12.50
C ILE A 12 20.07 -27.47 13.08
N THR A 13 20.68 -26.59 12.27
CA THR A 13 20.75 -25.16 12.61
C THR A 13 19.33 -24.68 12.81
N TYR A 14 18.91 -24.59 14.07
CA TYR A 14 17.60 -24.11 14.49
C TYR A 14 17.52 -22.65 14.04
N PHE A 15 16.95 -22.40 12.87
CA PHE A 15 16.71 -21.03 12.43
C PHE A 15 15.71 -20.44 13.43
N SER A 16 16.18 -19.46 14.19
CA SER A 16 15.35 -18.72 15.13
C SER A 16 14.12 -18.20 14.39
N ILE A 17 12.97 -18.12 15.06
CA ILE A 17 11.80 -17.40 14.53
C ILE A 17 12.11 -15.93 14.19
N PHE A 18 13.20 -15.39 14.74
CA PHE A 18 13.72 -14.05 14.42
C PHE A 18 14.82 -14.05 13.35
N ASP A 19 15.09 -15.19 12.72
CA ASP A 19 16.04 -15.27 11.63
C ASP A 19 15.46 -14.59 10.39
N PHE A 20 16.17 -13.61 9.84
CA PHE A 20 15.73 -12.88 8.66
C PHE A 20 15.47 -13.80 7.45
N ARG A 21 16.03 -15.01 7.41
CA ARG A 21 15.78 -15.98 6.34
C ARG A 21 14.39 -16.61 6.44
N THR A 22 13.79 -16.60 7.62
CA THR A 22 12.43 -17.10 7.86
C THR A 22 11.39 -16.16 7.24
N ASP A 23 11.53 -14.85 7.46
CA ASP A 23 10.52 -13.86 7.03
C ASP A 23 10.98 -12.92 5.93
N GLY A 24 12.27 -12.88 5.60
CA GLY A 24 12.86 -11.89 4.69
C GLY A 24 12.23 -11.90 3.31
N SER A 25 11.95 -13.10 2.76
CA SER A 25 11.27 -13.23 1.47
C SER A 25 9.87 -12.59 1.49
N ALA A 26 9.09 -12.80 2.55
CA ALA A 26 7.77 -12.20 2.71
C ALA A 26 7.85 -10.68 2.92
N ILE A 27 8.86 -10.20 3.65
CA ILE A 27 9.12 -8.75 3.84
C ILE A 27 9.44 -8.09 2.50
N PHE A 28 10.35 -8.65 1.69
CA PHE A 28 10.69 -8.08 0.38
C PHE A 28 9.52 -8.13 -0.62
N GLN A 29 8.74 -9.21 -0.62
CA GLN A 29 7.52 -9.30 -1.44
C GLN A 29 6.47 -8.27 -1.01
N SER A 30 6.32 -8.05 0.30
CA SER A 30 5.42 -7.01 0.82
C SER A 30 5.89 -5.62 0.38
N LEU A 31 7.20 -5.36 0.45
CA LEU A 31 7.79 -4.09 -0.02
C LEU A 31 7.54 -3.86 -1.51
N GLU A 32 7.78 -4.88 -2.35
CA GLU A 32 7.49 -4.82 -3.78
C GLU A 32 6.01 -4.51 -4.04
N SER A 33 5.11 -5.18 -3.32
CA SER A 33 3.66 -4.96 -3.46
C SER A 33 3.26 -3.55 -3.08
N LEU A 34 3.85 -2.98 -2.02
CA LEU A 34 3.62 -1.58 -1.62
C LEU A 34 4.17 -0.59 -2.66
N CYS A 35 5.32 -0.88 -3.27
CA CYS A 35 5.85 -0.07 -4.35
C CYS A 35 4.93 -0.10 -5.58
N GLN A 36 4.45 -1.28 -5.98
CA GLN A 36 3.48 -1.42 -7.08
C GLN A 36 2.20 -0.64 -6.79
N LEU A 37 1.65 -0.79 -5.57
CA LEU A 37 0.47 -0.04 -5.15
C LEU A 37 0.69 1.48 -5.23
N SER A 38 1.86 1.99 -4.81
CA SER A 38 2.16 3.42 -4.91
C SER A 38 2.21 3.92 -6.35
N LYS A 39 2.74 3.09 -7.26
CA LYS A 39 2.82 3.40 -8.69
C LYS A 39 1.43 3.42 -9.31
N ASP A 40 0.63 2.40 -9.01
CA ASP A 40 -0.73 2.27 -9.55
C ASP A 40 -1.62 3.41 -9.05
N TYR A 41 -1.51 3.76 -7.77
CA TYR A 41 -2.20 4.93 -7.21
C TYR A 41 -1.82 6.21 -7.95
N ALA A 42 -0.51 6.47 -8.15
CA ALA A 42 -0.06 7.67 -8.86
C ALA A 42 -0.62 7.74 -10.29
N ILE A 43 -0.63 6.63 -11.02
CA ILE A 43 -1.20 6.55 -12.37
C ILE A 43 -2.71 6.82 -12.33
N GLN A 44 -3.45 6.18 -11.43
CA GLN A 44 -4.90 6.35 -11.30
C GLN A 44 -5.28 7.78 -10.89
N SER A 45 -4.52 8.41 -10.00
CA SER A 45 -4.72 9.80 -9.59
C SER A 45 -4.52 10.75 -10.76
N ILE A 46 -3.46 10.57 -11.56
CA ILE A 46 -3.21 11.37 -12.76
C ILE A 46 -4.33 11.16 -13.81
N ASP A 47 -4.73 9.91 -14.03
CA ASP A 47 -5.79 9.59 -15.00
C ASP A 47 -7.14 10.21 -14.59
N SER A 48 -7.47 10.18 -13.30
CA SER A 48 -8.68 10.80 -12.76
C SER A 48 -8.60 12.31 -12.88
N PHE A 49 -7.47 12.91 -12.51
CA PHE A 49 -7.22 14.34 -12.66
C PHE A 49 -7.42 14.81 -14.12
N ASN A 50 -6.91 14.06 -15.10
CA ASN A 50 -7.04 14.40 -16.51
C ASN A 50 -8.45 14.22 -17.09
N LYS A 51 -9.27 13.32 -16.52
CA LYS A 51 -10.66 13.08 -16.98
C LYS A 51 -11.63 14.13 -16.48
N ASP A 52 -11.45 14.56 -15.24
CA ASP A 52 -12.44 15.40 -14.54
C ASP A 52 -12.18 16.90 -14.73
N LEU A 53 -10.99 17.30 -15.21
CA LEU A 53 -10.62 18.69 -15.40
C LEU A 53 -10.55 19.14 -16.86
N PHE A 54 -10.84 20.44 -17.04
CA PHE A 54 -10.83 21.20 -18.30
C PHE A 54 -12.06 21.05 -19.20
N ILE A 55 -13.09 20.33 -18.77
CA ILE A 55 -14.40 20.37 -19.42
C ILE A 55 -15.20 21.53 -18.81
N SER A 56 -15.16 22.70 -19.45
CA SER A 56 -16.03 23.83 -19.12
C SER A 56 -17.17 23.95 -20.12
N GLN A 57 -18.40 24.16 -19.65
CA GLN A 57 -19.55 24.45 -20.51
C GLN A 57 -19.50 25.87 -21.11
N GLU A 58 -18.67 26.74 -20.53
CA GLU A 58 -18.52 28.13 -20.94
C GLU A 58 -17.07 28.46 -21.30
N VAL A 59 -16.89 29.38 -22.25
CA VAL A 59 -15.56 29.89 -22.62
C VAL A 59 -15.05 30.79 -21.51
N LEU A 60 -13.99 30.34 -20.83
CA LEU A 60 -13.32 31.12 -19.80
C LEU A 60 -12.32 32.11 -20.42
N LYS A 61 -12.17 33.27 -19.78
CA LYS A 61 -11.05 34.17 -20.08
C LYS A 61 -9.74 33.47 -19.71
N GLU A 62 -8.70 33.66 -20.54
CA GLU A 62 -7.40 33.03 -20.36
C GLU A 62 -6.83 33.18 -18.95
N SER A 63 -6.91 34.38 -18.37
CA SER A 63 -6.40 34.64 -17.02
C SER A 63 -7.14 33.85 -15.94
N ILE A 64 -8.45 33.65 -16.10
CA ILE A 64 -9.27 32.85 -15.17
C ILE A 64 -8.94 31.38 -15.33
N PHE A 65 -8.85 30.91 -16.58
CA PHE A 65 -8.49 29.53 -16.88
C PHE A 65 -7.11 29.17 -16.33
N GLN A 66 -6.10 30.00 -16.55
CA GLN A 66 -4.75 29.80 -16.01
C GLN A 66 -4.74 29.78 -14.48
N SER A 67 -5.44 30.73 -13.84
CA SER A 67 -5.54 30.80 -12.39
C SER A 67 -6.17 29.53 -11.80
N GLN A 68 -7.31 29.10 -12.36
CA GLN A 68 -8.00 27.87 -11.92
C GLN A 68 -7.13 26.63 -12.13
N THR A 69 -6.49 26.52 -13.30
CA THR A 69 -5.58 25.40 -13.61
C THR A 69 -4.45 25.30 -12.60
N ASN A 70 -3.83 26.42 -12.27
CA ASN A 70 -2.72 26.47 -11.31
C ASN A 70 -3.18 26.05 -9.91
N VAL A 71 -4.31 26.58 -9.43
CA VAL A 71 -4.85 26.22 -8.12
C VAL A 71 -5.17 24.73 -8.05
N ILE A 72 -5.81 24.18 -9.08
CA ILE A 72 -6.26 22.79 -9.06
C ILE A 72 -5.06 21.83 -9.21
N THR A 73 -4.08 22.18 -10.04
CA THR A 73 -2.82 21.42 -10.15
C THR A 73 -2.06 21.43 -8.83
N HIS A 74 -1.96 22.58 -8.17
CA HIS A 74 -1.31 22.70 -6.87
C HIS A 74 -2.04 21.90 -5.79
N GLN A 75 -3.37 21.95 -5.77
CA GLN A 75 -4.17 21.16 -4.84
C GLN A 75 -3.95 19.66 -5.05
N PHE A 76 -3.94 19.21 -6.31
CA PHE A 76 -3.67 17.81 -6.65
C PHE A 76 -2.29 17.35 -6.15
N GLN A 77 -1.25 18.14 -6.38
CA GLN A 77 0.12 17.85 -5.92
C GLN A 77 0.21 17.74 -4.39
N LEU A 78 -0.61 18.51 -3.66
CA LEU A 78 -0.63 18.48 -2.20
C LEU A 78 -1.51 17.34 -1.64
N SER A 79 -2.68 17.08 -2.22
CA SER A 79 -3.65 16.14 -1.66
C SER A 79 -3.34 14.68 -1.99
N SER A 80 -2.88 14.41 -3.22
CA SER A 80 -2.67 13.04 -3.70
C SER A 80 -1.69 12.22 -2.82
N PRO A 81 -0.54 12.76 -2.36
CA PRO A 81 0.32 12.04 -1.41
C PRO A 81 -0.32 11.82 -0.03
N ILE A 82 -1.16 12.75 0.43
CA ILE A 82 -1.83 12.69 1.75
C ILE A 82 -2.91 11.61 1.74
N GLU A 83 -3.70 11.56 0.67
CA GLU A 83 -4.74 10.57 0.45
C GLU A 83 -4.12 9.16 0.38
N PHE A 84 -3.07 8.97 -0.43
CA PHE A 84 -2.33 7.70 -0.48
C PHE A 84 -1.78 7.28 0.90
N SER A 85 -1.19 8.22 1.64
CA SER A 85 -0.68 7.94 2.99
C SER A 85 -1.77 7.43 3.94
N SER A 86 -2.98 7.95 3.80
CA SER A 86 -4.13 7.55 4.60
C SER A 86 -4.61 6.14 4.25
N GLU A 87 -4.68 5.81 2.96
CA GLU A 87 -4.96 4.45 2.49
C GLU A 87 -3.91 3.44 2.95
N LEU A 88 -2.63 3.81 2.85
CA LEU A 88 -1.52 2.95 3.30
C LEU A 88 -1.60 2.67 4.81
N LYS A 89 -1.93 3.68 5.63
CA LYS A 89 -2.17 3.50 7.06
C LYS A 89 -3.32 2.54 7.34
N LEU A 90 -4.38 2.60 6.54
CA LEU A 90 -5.50 1.68 6.67
C LEU A 90 -5.06 0.24 6.35
N ILE A 91 -4.32 0.03 5.26
CA ILE A 91 -3.77 -1.28 4.89
C ILE A 91 -2.88 -1.84 6.01
N GLN A 92 -1.98 -1.03 6.57
CA GLN A 92 -1.14 -1.43 7.69
C GLN A 92 -1.97 -1.86 8.91
N LYS A 93 -3.02 -1.09 9.25
CA LYS A 93 -3.95 -1.44 10.34
C LYS A 93 -4.69 -2.75 10.06
N MET A 94 -5.10 -3.01 8.83
CA MET A 94 -5.74 -4.28 8.44
C MET A 94 -4.77 -5.46 8.54
N ILE A 95 -3.52 -5.30 8.11
CA ILE A 95 -2.48 -6.34 8.24
C ILE A 95 -2.27 -6.69 9.72
N VAL A 96 -2.13 -5.67 10.58
CA VAL A 96 -1.97 -5.87 12.03
C VAL A 96 -3.23 -6.50 12.64
N GLY A 97 -4.42 -6.02 12.27
CA GLY A 97 -5.69 -6.59 12.73
C GLY A 97 -5.87 -8.06 12.35
N ASN A 98 -5.53 -8.44 11.12
CA ASN A 98 -5.58 -9.82 10.65
C ASN A 98 -4.57 -10.72 11.38
N ARG A 99 -3.39 -10.19 11.73
CA ARG A 99 -2.45 -10.92 12.61
C ARG A 99 -3.04 -11.16 13.99
N PHE A 100 -3.70 -10.16 14.60
CA PHE A 100 -4.35 -10.32 15.90
C PHE A 100 -5.50 -11.35 15.85
N LEU A 101 -6.37 -11.27 14.84
CA LEU A 101 -7.44 -12.25 14.63
C LEU A 101 -6.90 -13.66 14.44
N SER A 102 -5.84 -13.81 13.64
CA SER A 102 -5.21 -15.11 13.41
C SER A 102 -4.58 -15.67 14.70
N ALA A 103 -3.91 -14.82 15.50
CA ALA A 103 -3.31 -15.21 16.78
C ALA A 103 -4.38 -15.66 17.79
N LEU A 104 -5.46 -14.88 17.93
CA LEU A 104 -6.60 -15.24 18.78
C LEU A 104 -7.22 -16.57 18.32
N GLN A 105 -7.42 -16.78 17.02
CA GLN A 105 -7.98 -18.03 16.50
C GLN A 105 -7.07 -19.24 16.71
N THR A 106 -5.74 -19.07 16.66
CA THR A 106 -4.80 -20.15 17.00
C THR A 106 -4.76 -20.44 18.49
N ASP A 107 -4.88 -19.41 19.35
CA ASP A 107 -4.90 -19.58 20.81
C ASP A 107 -6.21 -20.23 21.29
N TYR A 108 -7.34 -19.98 20.62
CA TYR A 108 -8.63 -20.64 20.90
C TYR A 108 -8.73 -22.08 20.37
N MET A 109 -7.79 -22.53 19.52
CA MET A 109 -7.72 -23.91 19.02
C MET A 109 -6.65 -24.75 19.72
N GLN A 110 -6.08 -24.27 20.83
CA GLN A 110 -5.29 -25.04 21.80
C GLN A 110 -6.11 -25.34 23.06
#